data_AF-A0A1H2YFY9-F1
#
_entry.id   AF-A0A1H2YFY9-F1
#
_cell.length_a   1.000
_cell.length_b   1.000
_cell.length_c   1.000
_cell.angle_alpha   90.00
_cell.angle_beta   90.00
_cell.angle_gamma   90.00
#
_symmetry.space_group_name_H-M   'P 1'
#
loop_
_entity.id
_entity.type
_entity.pdbx_description
1 polymer ?
#
loop_
_entity_poly.entity_id
_entity_poly.type
_entity_poly.pdbx_seq_one_letter_code
_entity_poly.pdbx_strand_id
1 'polypeptide(L)' 'MKDYADMMEMDHPEIPGHPRMRRKQRAAQFAPFAALNGYGELVEEAIRQQEEAVEAQVERIRDPEKA' A
#
# COMPACT_ATOMS: atom_id res chain seq x y z
N MET A 1 -29.22 -16.81 -17.80
CA MET A 1 -28.72 -16.11 -16.60
C MET A 1 -29.90 -15.38 -15.99
N LYS A 2 -30.10 -15.46 -14.66
CA LYS A 2 -31.10 -14.61 -14.00
C LYS A 2 -30.51 -13.21 -13.86
N ASP A 3 -31.31 -12.22 -14.21
CA ASP A 3 -30.99 -10.81 -14.03
C ASP A 3 -31.24 -10.45 -12.56
N TYR A 4 -30.21 -10.04 -11.84
CA TYR A 4 -30.25 -9.69 -10.41
C TYR A 4 -30.52 -8.20 -10.20
N ALA A 5 -31.00 -7.50 -11.23
CA ALA A 5 -31.28 -6.06 -11.16
C ALA A 5 -32.27 -5.68 -10.04
N ASP A 6 -33.19 -6.58 -9.69
CA ASP A 6 -34.14 -6.42 -8.58
C ASP A 6 -33.47 -6.38 -7.19
N MET A 7 -32.28 -6.97 -7.04
CA MET A 7 -31.53 -6.96 -5.79
C MET A 7 -30.78 -5.64 -5.52
N MET A 8 -30.59 -4.80 -6.54
CA MET A 8 -29.83 -3.55 -6.42
C MET A 8 -30.55 -2.51 -5.54
N GLU A 9 -31.88 -2.51 -5.55
CA GLU A 9 -32.72 -1.56 -4.80
C GLU A 9 -33.14 -2.08 -3.42
N MET A 10 -32.75 -3.30 -3.07
CA MET A 10 -33.12 -3.88 -1.77
C MET A 10 -32.36 -3.20 -0.63
N ASP A 11 -33.10 -2.89 0.44
CA ASP A 11 -32.49 -2.46 1.69
C ASP A 11 -31.51 -3.52 2.22
N HIS A 12 -30.40 -3.06 2.80
CA HIS A 12 -29.46 -3.95 3.45
C HIS A 12 -30.12 -4.64 4.66
N PRO A 13 -30.13 -5.97 4.73
CA PRO A 13 -30.83 -6.69 5.80
C PRO A 13 -30.18 -6.42 7.17
N GLU A 14 -31.01 -6.06 8.15
CA GLU A 14 -30.58 -5.96 9.55
C GLU A 14 -30.98 -7.23 10.30
N ILE A 15 -29.99 -8.03 10.71
CA ILE A 15 -30.24 -9.29 11.40
C ILE A 15 -30.40 -9.01 12.90
N PRO A 16 -31.53 -9.40 13.53
CA PRO A 16 -31.71 -9.28 14.97
C PRO A 16 -30.57 -9.96 15.74
N GLY A 17 -30.05 -9.29 16.76
CA GLY A 17 -28.96 -9.83 17.59
C GLY A 17 -27.55 -9.72 16.98
N HIS A 18 -27.41 -9.24 15.74
CA HIS A 18 -26.10 -8.99 15.11
C HIS A 18 -25.92 -7.48 14.81
N PRO A 19 -25.67 -6.65 15.84
CA PRO A 19 -25.45 -5.24 15.64
C PRO A 19 -24.22 -4.98 14.76
N ARG A 20 -24.29 -3.94 13.91
CA ARG A 20 -23.17 -3.56 13.04
C ARG A 20 -21.93 -3.24 13.86
N MET A 21 -20.77 -3.74 13.42
CA MET A 21 -19.50 -3.42 14.03
C MET A 21 -19.19 -1.91 13.94
N ARG A 22 -18.69 -1.30 15.03
CA ARG A 22 -18.35 0.13 15.05
C ARG A 22 -17.23 0.45 14.04
N ARG A 23 -17.23 1.64 13.44
CA ARG A 23 -16.22 2.06 12.42
C ARG A 23 -14.76 1.85 12.91
N LYS A 24 -14.46 2.22 14.15
CA LYS A 24 -13.13 2.06 14.77
C LYS A 24 -12.69 0.59 14.87
N GLN A 25 -13.61 -0.31 15.22
CA GLN A 25 -13.33 -1.75 15.31
C GLN A 25 -13.08 -2.34 13.92
N ARG A 26 -13.81 -1.87 12.90
CA ARG A 26 -13.52 -2.25 11.50
C ARG A 26 -12.12 -1.81 11.07
N ALA A 27 -11.71 -0.58 11.40
CA ALA A 27 -10.36 -0.09 11.10
C ALA A 27 -9.26 -0.89 11.80
N ALA A 28 -9.49 -1.32 13.04
CA ALA A 28 -8.52 -2.10 13.82
C ALA A 28 -8.18 -3.46 13.19
N GLN A 29 -9.06 -4.03 12.36
CA GLN A 29 -8.77 -5.27 11.62
C GLN A 29 -7.59 -5.11 10.65
N PHE A 30 -7.35 -3.89 10.16
CA PHE A 30 -6.25 -3.55 9.26
C PHE A 30 -4.99 -3.09 9.99
N ALA A 31 -5.01 -3.00 11.34
CA ALA A 31 -3.85 -2.58 12.13
C ALA A 31 -2.58 -3.42 11.89
N PRO A 32 -2.64 -4.75 11.67
CA PRO A 32 -1.45 -5.55 11.37
C PRO A 32 -0.67 -5.10 10.12
N PHE A 33 -1.32 -4.39 9.19
CA PHE A 33 -0.72 -3.90 7.95
C PHE A 33 -0.26 -2.44 8.04
N ALA A 34 -0.39 -1.79 9.20
CA ALA A 34 -0.01 -0.40 9.38
C ALA A 34 1.49 -0.15 9.10
N ALA A 35 2.34 -1.18 9.28
CA ALA A 35 3.77 -1.12 8.96
C ALA A 35 4.07 -1.07 7.46
N LEU A 36 3.11 -1.39 6.59
CA LEU A 36 3.27 -1.28 5.13
C LEU A 36 3.08 0.16 4.62
N ASN A 37 2.53 1.04 5.46
CA ASN A 37 2.45 2.46 5.11
C ASN A 37 3.87 3.03 4.96
N GLY A 38 4.13 3.74 3.85
CA GLY A 38 5.46 4.28 3.55
C GLY A 38 6.47 3.26 3.01
N TYR A 39 6.10 1.98 2.85
CA TYR A 39 7.00 0.98 2.26
C TYR A 39 7.40 1.35 0.81
N GLY A 40 6.47 1.90 0.02
CA GLY A 40 6.77 2.38 -1.35
C GLY A 40 7.82 3.48 -1.36
N GLU A 41 7.68 4.48 -0.47
CA GLU A 41 8.64 5.58 -0.31
C GLU A 41 10.04 5.07 0.09
N LEU A 42 10.11 4.06 0.97
CA LEU A 42 11.38 3.42 1.35
C LEU A 42 12.05 2.69 0.18
N VAL A 43 11.26 2.03 -0.67
CA VAL A 43 11.77 1.34 -1.87
C VAL A 43 12.32 2.35 -2.88
N GLU A 44 11.59 3.43 -3.13
CA GLU A 44 12.04 4.52 -4.02
C GLU A 44 13.34 5.17 -3.51
N GLU A 45 13.43 5.43 -2.20
CA GLU A 45 14.64 5.97 -1.58
C GLU A 45 15.84 5.03 -1.76
N ALA A 46 15.64 3.73 -1.55
CA ALA A 46 16.69 2.73 -1.72
C ALA A 46 17.17 2.65 -3.18
N ILE A 47 16.27 2.76 -4.16
CA ILE A 47 16.62 2.82 -5.59
C ILE A 47 17.48 4.05 -5.87
N ARG A 48 17.05 5.24 -5.42
CA ARG A 48 17.80 6.49 -5.64
C ARG A 48 19.23 6.40 -5.09
N GLN A 49 19.39 5.93 -3.84
CA GLN A 49 20.70 5.76 -3.23
C GLN A 49 21.59 4.79 -4.03
N GLN A 50 20.99 3.73 -4.57
CA GLN A 50 21.70 2.76 -5.40
C GLN A 50 22.12 3.37 -6.75
N GLU A 51 21.25 4.15 -7.40
CA GLU A 51 21.55 4.83 -8.66
C GLU A 51 22.72 5.82 -8.48
N GLU A 52 22.68 6.67 -7.44
CA GLU A 52 23.77 7.60 -7.12
C GLU A 52 25.09 6.86 -6.83
N ALA A 53 25.03 5.74 -6.10
CA ALA A 53 26.22 4.94 -5.81
C ALA A 53 26.82 4.31 -7.08
N VAL A 54 25.99 3.83 -7.99
CA VAL A 54 26.43 3.27 -9.28
C VAL A 54 27.03 4.37 -10.15
N GLU A 55 26.39 5.54 -10.25
CA GLU A 55 26.93 6.67 -11.01
C GLU A 55 28.30 7.12 -10.48
N ALA A 56 28.44 7.24 -9.15
CA ALA A 56 29.72 7.58 -8.52
C ALA A 56 30.80 6.51 -8.76
N GLN A 57 30.43 5.22 -8.82
CA GLN A 57 31.36 4.15 -9.18
C GLN A 57 31.77 4.23 -10.65
N VAL A 58 30.83 4.49 -11.55
CA VAL A 58 31.08 4.64 -12.99
C VAL A 58 32.01 5.82 -13.24
N GLU A 59 31.77 6.97 -12.62
CA GLU A 59 32.64 8.15 -12.77
C GLU A 59 34.06 7.89 -12.25
N ARG A 60 34.21 7.17 -11.13
CA ARG A 60 35.54 6.78 -10.62
C ARG A 60 36.30 5.84 -11.57
N ILE A 61 35.59 4.93 -12.23
CA ILE A 61 36.19 4.03 -13.24
C ILE A 61 36.58 4.83 -14.48
N ARG A 62 35.75 5.80 -14.87
CA ARG A 62 35.92 6.62 -16.07
C ARG A 62 37.07 7.61 -15.93
N ASP A 63 37.22 8.24 -14.78
CA ASP A 63 38.20 9.29 -14.53
C ASP A 63 38.85 9.10 -13.13
N PRO A 64 39.88 8.23 -13.02
CA PRO A 64 40.45 7.84 -11.74
C PRO A 64 41.24 8.95 -11.04
N GLU A 65 41.60 10.03 -11.73
CA GLU A 65 42.32 11.19 -11.14
C GLU A 65 41.39 12.29 -10.62
N LYS A 66 40.07 12.14 -10.82
CA LYS A 66 39.07 13.16 -10.45
C LYS A 66 38.51 13.01 -9.02
N ALA A 67 39.00 12.03 -8.27
CA ALA A 67 38.53 11.67 -6.93
C ALA A 67 39.26 12.43 -5.82
#